data_AF-A0A972Z3E2-F1
#
_entry.id   AF-A0A972Z3E2-F1
#
_cell.length_a   1.000
_cell.length_b   1.000
_cell.length_c   1.000
_cell.angle_alpha   90.00
_cell.angle_beta   90.00
_cell.angle_gamma   90.00
#
_symmetry.space_group_name_H-M   'P 1'
#
loop_
_entity.id
_entity.type
_entity.pdbx_description
1 polymer ?
#
loop_
_entity_poly.entity_id
_entity_poly.type
_entity_poly.pdbx_seq_one_letter_code
_entity_poly.pdbx_strand_id
1 'polypeptide(L)' 'MIAKVSCRFCASRCGMLIHRDGRRIRRISGDPDHPVSRGWSCARGRAATVKYQNGK' A
#
# COMPACT_ATOMS: atom_id res chain seq x y z
N MET A 1 -10.61 5.04 -7.19
CA MET A 1 -10.78 3.60 -6.89
C MET A 1 -9.82 3.20 -5.77
N ILE A 2 -10.24 2.31 -4.87
CA ILE A 2 -9.40 1.79 -3.78
C ILE A 2 -9.14 0.30 -4.03
N ALA A 3 -7.88 -0.11 -4.08
CA ALA A 3 -7.48 -1.51 -4.22
C ALA A 3 -6.81 -1.99 -2.93
N LYS A 4 -7.23 -3.15 -2.43
CA LYS A 4 -6.62 -3.83 -1.27
C LYS A 4 -5.43 -4.67 -1.75
N VAL A 5 -4.27 -4.49 -1.13
CA VAL A 5 -3.05 -5.26 -1.45
C VAL A 5 -2.28 -5.62 -0.19
N SER A 6 -1.57 -6.75 -0.23
CA SER A 6 -0.57 -7.09 0.77
C SER A 6 0.80 -6.51 0.39
N CYS A 7 1.44 -5.78 1.30
CA CYS A 7 2.81 -5.31 1.16
C CYS A 7 3.77 -6.50 1.01
N ARG A 8 4.77 -6.39 0.12
CA ARG A 8 5.79 -7.44 -0.10
C ARG A 8 7.22 -6.99 0.20
N PHE A 9 7.38 -5.90 0.96
CA PHE A 9 8.70 -5.37 1.32
C PHE A 9 9.40 -6.14 2.44
N CYS A 10 8.64 -6.80 3.32
CA CYS A 10 9.17 -7.59 4.43
C CYS A 10 8.24 -8.77 4.73
N ALA A 11 8.69 -9.68 5.61
CA ALA A 11 7.95 -10.87 6.02
C ALA A 11 6.59 -10.56 6.66
N SER A 12 6.41 -9.37 7.25
CA SER A 12 5.19 -8.97 7.96
C SER A 12 3.95 -8.83 7.05
N ARG A 13 4.15 -8.67 5.74
CA ARG A 13 3.10 -8.61 4.72
C ARG A 13 1.88 -7.73 5.09
N CYS A 14 2.11 -6.51 5.56
CA CYS A 14 1.05 -5.61 6.01
C CYS A 14 -0.02 -5.35 4.93
N GLY A 15 -1.29 -5.28 5.32
CA GLY A 15 -2.38 -4.87 4.44
C GLY A 15 -2.30 -3.38 4.11
N MET A 16 -2.51 -3.04 2.85
CA MET A 16 -2.46 -1.68 2.35
C MET A 16 -3.64 -1.40 1.41
N LEU A 17 -4.08 -0.15 1.43
CA LEU A 17 -5.09 0.43 0.57
C LEU A 17 -4.40 1.35 -0.44
N ILE A 18 -4.51 1.00 -1.72
CA ILE A 18 -4.01 1.83 -2.82
C ILE A 18 -5.17 2.69 -3.34
N HIS A 19 -5.08 3.99 -3.11
CA HIS A 19 -5.97 4.97 -3.72
C HIS A 19 -5.43 5.32 -5.10
N ARG A 20 -6.15 4.93 -6.16
CA ARG A 20 -5.80 5.20 -7.55
C ARG A 20 -6.85 6.08 -8.22
N ASP A 21 -6.36 6.92 -9.11
CA ASP A 21 -7.14 7.70 -10.04
C ASP A 21 -6.70 7.32 -11.46
N GLY A 22 -7.52 6.50 -12.13
CA GLY A 22 -7.13 5.80 -13.36
C GLY A 22 -5.83 5.01 -13.18
N ARG A 23 -4.79 5.37 -13.93
CA ARG A 23 -3.46 4.73 -13.90
C ARG A 23 -2.51 5.32 -12.84
N ARG A 24 -2.89 6.42 -12.19
CA ARG A 24 -2.05 7.16 -11.25
C ARG A 24 -2.36 6.72 -9.82
N ILE A 25 -1.34 6.44 -9.02
CA ILE A 25 -1.49 6.18 -7.60
C ILE A 25 -1.49 7.53 -6.87
N ARG A 26 -2.61 7.87 -6.24
CA ARG A 26 -2.77 9.09 -5.44
C ARG A 26 -2.14 8.94 -4.06
N ARG A 27 -2.37 7.79 -3.42
CA ARG A 27 -1.94 7.52 -2.04
C ARG A 27 -1.91 6.03 -1.76
N ILE A 28 -1.01 5.62 -0.86
CA ILE A 28 -1.05 4.31 -0.20
C ILE A 28 -1.24 4.53 1.30
N SER A 29 -2.22 3.85 1.87
CA SER A 29 -2.54 3.85 3.30
C SER A 29 -2.51 2.41 3.82
N GLY A 30 -2.43 2.21 5.14
CA GLY A 30 -2.62 0.87 5.71
C GLY A 30 -4.09 0.47 5.69
N ASP A 31 -4.37 -0.83 5.56
CA ASP A 31 -5.73 -1.38 5.62
C ASP A 31 -6.13 -1.62 7.08
N PRO A 32 -7.11 -0.87 7.65
CA PRO A 32 -7.59 -1.04 9.01
C PRO A 32 -8.17 -2.44 9.26
N ASP A 33 -8.76 -3.04 8.24
CA ASP A 33 -9.42 -4.34 8.32
C ASP A 33 -8.41 -5.51 8.31
N HIS A 34 -7.15 -5.24 8.02
CA HIS A 34 -6.17 -6.31 7.89
C HIS A 34 -5.85 -6.91 9.27
N PRO A 35 -5.98 -8.24 9.45
CA PRO A 35 -5.98 -8.87 10.77
C PRO A 35 -4.68 -8.65 11.56
N VAL A 36 -3.56 -8.61 10.84
CA VAL A 36 -2.22 -8.44 11.40
C VAL A 36 -1.86 -6.96 11.58
N SER A 37 -1.81 -6.18 10.50
CA SER A 37 -1.33 -4.80 10.54
C SER A 37 -2.35 -3.79 11.04
N ARG A 38 -3.67 -4.05 10.94
CA ARG A 38 -4.76 -3.20 11.47
C ARG A 38 -4.58 -1.70 11.17
N GLY A 39 -4.26 -1.37 9.92
CA GLY A 39 -4.04 0.01 9.47
C GLY A 39 -2.61 0.53 9.65
N TRP A 40 -1.73 -0.21 10.33
CA TRP A 40 -0.33 0.15 10.46
C TRP A 40 0.46 -0.12 9.17
N SER A 41 1.32 0.83 8.78
CA SER A 41 2.18 0.70 7.60
C SER A 41 3.46 1.52 7.80
N CYS A 42 4.62 0.94 7.53
CA CYS A 42 5.90 1.63 7.63
C CYS A 42 6.13 2.63 6.46
N ALA A 43 7.14 3.49 6.61
CA ALA A 43 7.51 4.47 5.58
C ALA A 43 7.81 3.83 4.22
N ARG A 44 8.44 2.64 4.19
CA ARG A 44 8.73 1.90 2.96
C ARG A 44 7.46 1.49 2.21
N GLY A 45 6.46 0.99 2.93
CA GLY A 45 5.17 0.62 2.34
C GLY A 45 4.41 1.82 1.80
N ARG A 46 4.41 2.94 2.54
CA ARG A 46 3.77 4.20 2.10
C ARG A 46 4.48 4.86 0.92
N ALA A 47 5.81 4.74 0.82
CA ALA A 47 6.62 5.26 -0.27
C ALA A 47 6.57 4.39 -1.55
N ALA A 48 5.95 3.21 -1.48
CA ALA A 48 5.80 2.31 -2.63
C ALA A 48 4.97 2.93 -3.77
N THR A 49 4.24 4.02 -3.50
CA THR A 49 3.57 4.87 -4.50
C THR A 49 4.51 5.23 -5.64
N VAL A 50 5.72 5.68 -5.31
CA VAL A 50 6.70 6.17 -6.30
C VAL A 50 7.29 5.01 -7.12
N LYS A 51 7.62 3.89 -6.46
CA LYS A 51 8.18 2.71 -7.14
C LYS A 51 7.19 2.08 -8.11
N TYR A 52 5.98 1.76 -7.65
CA TYR A 52 4.98 1.11 -8.51
C TYR A 52 4.43 2.02 -9.60
N GLN A 53 4.44 3.33 -9.41
CA GLN A 53 3.96 4.26 -10.43
C GLN A 53 5.00 4.56 -11.52
N ASN A 54 6.29 4.54 -11.19
CA ASN A 54 7.35 4.83 -12.15
C ASN A 54 7.96 3.57 -12.80
N GLY A 55 7.44 2.38 -12.49
CA GLY A 55 7.90 1.13 -13.10
C GLY A 55 9.37 0.78 -12.80
N LYS A 56 9.92 1.29 -11.69
CA LYS A 56 11.29 1.03 -11.23
C LYS A 56 11.32 0.25 -9.93
#